data_AF-A0A351Y6D2-F1
#
_entry.id   AF-A0A351Y6D2-F1
#
_cell.length_a   1.000
_cell.length_b   1.000
_cell.length_c   1.000
_cell.angle_alpha   90.00
_cell.angle_beta   90.00
_cell.angle_gamma   90.00
#
_symmetry.space_group_name_H-M   'P 1'
#
loop_
_entity.id
_entity.type
_entity.pdbx_description
1 polymer ?
#
loop_
_entity_poly.entity_id
_entity_poly.type
_entity_poly.pdbx_seq_one_letter_code
_entity_poly.pdbx_strand_id
1 'polypeptide(L)'
;MPVLNKIDTNKKTLQALILAPTRELVVQIGEEIKNLTKFYGVSYACVYGGASPLIQKNILKKNPAIVIATPGRLMDFMNQKVIDVRVAEYFILDEVDRMLDM
;
A
#
# COMPACT_ATOMS: atom_id res chain seq x y z
N MET A 1 -12.53 0.51 7.36
CA MET A 1 -11.49 -0.55 7.39
C MET A 1 -10.96 -0.79 8.83
N PRO A 2 -11.15 -1.98 9.44
CA PRO A 2 -10.70 -2.28 10.81
C PRO A 2 -9.19 -2.16 11.05
N VAL A 3 -8.37 -2.40 10.01
CA VAL A 3 -6.90 -2.33 10.11
C VAL A 3 -6.40 -0.95 10.56
N LEU A 4 -7.13 0.14 10.23
CA LEU A 4 -6.73 1.50 10.61
C LEU A 4 -6.64 1.70 12.13
N ASN A 5 -7.50 1.02 12.91
CA ASN A 5 -7.47 1.07 14.37
C ASN A 5 -6.28 0.30 14.99
N LYS A 6 -5.55 -0.46 14.18
CA LYS A 6 -4.38 -1.24 14.58
C LYS A 6 -3.06 -0.58 14.20
N ILE A 7 -3.09 0.49 13.39
CA ILE A 7 -1.89 1.19 12.95
C ILE A 7 -1.37 2.10 14.06
N ASP A 8 -0.12 1.91 14.45
CA ASP A 8 0.62 2.78 15.34
C ASP A 8 1.27 3.92 14.55
N THR A 9 0.77 5.13 14.73
CA THR A 9 1.24 6.34 14.02
C THR A 9 2.60 6.83 14.51
N ASN A 10 3.10 6.33 15.64
CA ASN A 10 4.43 6.68 16.15
C ASN A 10 5.54 5.85 15.49
N LYS A 11 5.19 4.72 14.85
CA LYS A 11 6.14 3.85 14.16
C LYS A 11 6.26 4.23 12.68
N LYS A 12 7.48 4.51 12.25
CA LYS A 12 7.82 4.76 10.83
C LYS A 12 8.26 3.47 10.12
N THR A 13 7.36 2.49 10.12
CA THR A 13 7.55 1.21 9.43
C THR A 13 6.26 0.84 8.70
N LEU A 14 6.38 0.04 7.65
CA LEU A 14 5.23 -0.60 7.01
C LEU A 14 4.57 -1.54 8.03
N GLN A 15 3.26 -1.36 8.22
CA GLN A 15 2.43 -2.14 9.14
C GLN A 15 1.32 -2.90 8.41
N ALA A 16 0.78 -2.34 7.33
CA ALA A 16 -0.24 -3.01 6.51
C ALA A 16 0.08 -2.92 5.02
N LEU A 17 -0.04 -4.05 4.33
CA LEU A 17 -0.03 -4.15 2.88
C LEU A 17 -1.43 -4.54 2.39
N ILE A 18 -1.96 -3.77 1.44
CA ILE A 18 -3.23 -4.04 0.77
C ILE A 18 -2.93 -4.29 -0.71
N LEU A 19 -3.34 -5.44 -1.24
CA LEU A 19 -3.24 -5.76 -2.65
C LEU A 19 -4.61 -5.63 -3.32
N ALA A 20 -4.65 -4.98 -4.48
CA ALA A 20 -5.82 -4.90 -5.33
C ALA A 20 -5.41 -5.11 -6.81
N PRO A 21 -6.27 -5.68 -7.66
CA PRO A 21 -5.86 -6.12 -9.00
C PRO A 21 -5.64 -4.96 -9.99
N THR A 22 -6.31 -3.82 -9.78
CA THR A 22 -6.29 -2.69 -10.73
C THR A 22 -5.77 -1.42 -10.09
N ARG A 23 -5.28 -0.50 -10.93
CA ARG A 23 -4.85 0.82 -10.50
C ARG A 23 -6.02 1.60 -9.89
N GLU A 24 -7.18 1.50 -10.50
CA GLU A 24 -8.40 2.21 -10.13
C GLU A 24 -8.82 1.84 -8.71
N LEU A 25 -8.80 0.54 -8.36
CA LEU A 25 -9.07 0.07 -6.99
C LEU A 25 -8.02 0.55 -5.99
N VAL A 26 -6.73 0.49 -6.36
CA VAL A 26 -5.65 1.02 -5.48
C VAL A 26 -5.86 2.50 -5.17
N VAL A 27 -6.29 3.30 -6.15
CA VAL A 27 -6.57 4.73 -5.96
C VAL A 27 -7.80 4.92 -5.07
N GLN A 28 -8.89 4.19 -5.33
CA GLN A 28 -10.12 4.27 -4.54
C GLN A 28 -9.89 3.93 -3.06
N ILE A 29 -9.18 2.83 -2.78
CA ILE A 29 -8.80 2.46 -1.40
C ILE A 29 -7.93 3.55 -0.77
N GLY A 30 -7.00 4.13 -1.53
CA GLY A 30 -6.15 5.23 -1.06
C GLY A 30 -6.93 6.48 -0.68
N GLU A 31 -7.96 6.82 -1.45
CA GLU A 31 -8.87 7.92 -1.14
C GLU A 31 -9.73 7.63 0.10
N GLU A 32 -10.20 6.38 0.24
CA GLU A 32 -10.95 5.97 1.43
C GLU A 32 -10.07 6.06 2.69
N ILE A 33 -8.84 5.55 2.66
CA ILE A 33 -7.88 5.69 3.76
C ILE A 33 -7.67 7.17 4.09
N LYS A 34 -7.42 8.02 3.10
CA LYS A 34 -7.25 9.47 3.31
C LYS A 34 -8.44 10.11 4.04
N ASN A 35 -9.65 9.74 3.64
CA ASN A 35 -10.88 10.28 4.23
C ASN A 35 -11.06 9.79 5.67
N LEU A 36 -10.80 8.51 5.93
CA LEU A 36 -10.92 7.90 7.26
C LEU A 36 -9.82 8.37 8.22
N THR A 37 -8.62 8.68 7.71
CA THR A 37 -7.46 9.05 8.54
C THR A 37 -7.18 10.55 8.58
N LYS A 38 -8.09 11.38 8.04
CA LYS A 38 -7.96 12.84 7.95
C LYS A 38 -7.49 13.52 9.25
N PHE A 39 -7.89 12.98 10.40
CA PHE A 39 -7.55 13.51 11.73
C PHE A 39 -6.57 12.61 12.53
N TYR A 40 -6.14 11.48 11.97
CA TYR A 40 -5.36 10.46 12.66
C TYR A 40 -3.89 10.39 12.22
N GLY A 41 -3.50 11.09 11.14
CA GLY A 41 -2.08 11.19 10.75
C GLY A 41 -1.44 9.91 10.23
N VAL A 42 -2.25 8.90 9.87
CA VAL A 42 -1.76 7.65 9.27
C VAL A 42 -1.17 7.92 7.89
N SER A 43 0.10 7.55 7.71
CA SER A 43 0.79 7.67 6.43
C SER A 43 0.49 6.46 5.54
N TYR A 44 0.27 6.71 4.25
CA TYR A 44 0.02 5.66 3.28
C TYR A 44 0.66 5.98 1.92
N ALA A 45 0.82 4.96 1.08
CA ALA A 45 1.28 5.10 -0.30
C ALA A 45 0.52 4.19 -1.24
N CYS A 46 0.25 4.68 -2.45
CA CYS A 46 -0.33 3.89 -3.53
C CYS A 46 0.76 3.52 -4.55
N VAL A 47 0.83 2.24 -4.92
CA VAL A 47 1.90 1.66 -5.74
C VAL A 47 1.30 0.86 -6.91
N TYR A 48 1.42 1.37 -8.13
CA TYR A 48 0.79 0.74 -9.30
C TYR A 48 1.50 1.11 -10.61
N GLY A 49 1.24 0.31 -11.65
CA GLY A 49 1.74 0.54 -13.02
C GLY A 49 1.16 1.78 -13.70
N GLY A 50 1.81 2.25 -14.76
CA GLY A 50 1.33 3.41 -15.55
C GLY A 50 1.54 4.80 -14.88
N ALA A 51 2.13 4.85 -13.69
CA ALA A 51 2.59 6.08 -13.04
C ALA A 51 4.10 6.06 -12.78
N SER A 52 4.70 7.23 -12.61
CA SER A 52 6.15 7.44 -12.46
C SER A 52 6.72 6.56 -11.33
N PRO A 53 7.62 5.61 -11.65
CA PRO A 53 8.28 4.79 -10.65
C PRO A 53 9.11 5.62 -9.66
N LEU A 54 9.74 6.71 -10.14
CA LEU A 54 10.59 7.56 -9.31
C LEU A 54 9.79 8.25 -8.19
N ILE A 55 8.60 8.76 -8.51
CA ILE A 55 7.71 9.39 -7.52
C ILE A 55 7.30 8.37 -6.46
N GLN A 56 6.86 7.18 -6.88
CA GLN A 56 6.44 6.12 -5.95
C GLN A 56 7.60 5.65 -5.07
N LYS A 57 8.81 5.45 -5.63
CA LYS A 57 10.03 5.15 -4.86
C LYS A 57 10.32 6.22 -3.80
N ASN A 58 10.21 7.49 -4.14
CA ASN A 58 10.45 8.58 -3.20
C ASN A 58 9.40 8.64 -2.08
N ILE A 59 8.15 8.25 -2.36
CA ILE A 59 7.11 8.12 -1.33
C ILE A 59 7.43 6.93 -0.42
N LEU A 60 7.79 5.77 -0.98
CA LEU A 60 8.12 4.56 -0.21
C LEU A 60 9.32 4.75 0.72
N LYS A 61 10.33 5.54 0.31
CA LYS A 61 11.46 5.93 1.16
C LYS A 61 11.07 6.66 2.45
N LYS A 62 9.84 7.20 2.53
CA LYS A 62 9.32 7.83 3.75
C LYS A 62 8.75 6.82 4.76
N ASN A 63 8.84 5.51 4.47
CA ASN A 63 8.33 4.40 5.28
C ASN A 63 6.86 4.60 5.68
N PRO A 64 5.94 4.63 4.70
CA PRO A 64 4.51 4.76 5.00
C PRO A 64 4.03 3.58 5.85
N ALA A 65 3.11 3.84 6.77
CA ALA A 65 2.53 2.80 7.61
C ALA A 65 1.66 1.82 6.81
N ILE A 66 1.04 2.29 5.73
CA ILE A 66 0.21 1.48 4.84
C ILE A 66 0.72 1.59 3.40
N VAL A 67 0.79 0.46 2.70
CA VAL A 67 0.99 0.44 1.24
C VAL A 67 -0.20 -0.25 0.60
N ILE A 68 -0.78 0.39 -0.41
CA ILE A 68 -1.82 -0.19 -1.26
C ILE A 68 -1.19 -0.38 -2.64
N ALA A 69 -1.24 -1.58 -3.20
CA ALA A 69 -0.49 -1.87 -4.41
C ALA A 69 -1.18 -2.82 -5.39
N THR A 70 -0.85 -2.66 -6.68
CA THR A 70 -1.06 -3.74 -7.65
C THR A 70 0.09 -4.75 -7.59
N PRO A 71 -0.16 -6.06 -7.77
CA PRO A 71 0.86 -7.10 -7.60
C PRO A 71 2.12 -6.87 -8.46
N GLY A 72 1.95 -6.57 -9.75
CA GLY A 72 3.07 -6.38 -10.68
C GLY A 72 4.05 -5.28 -10.25
N ARG A 73 3.55 -4.08 -9.94
CA ARG A 73 4.42 -2.97 -9.53
C ARG A 73 5.03 -3.20 -8.15
N LEU A 74 4.30 -3.83 -7.23
CA LEU A 74 4.85 -4.19 -5.94
C LEU A 74 6.02 -5.17 -6.10
N MET A 75 5.84 -6.20 -6.93
CA MET A 75 6.88 -7.19 -7.22
C MET A 75 8.12 -6.54 -7.83
N ASP A 76 7.95 -5.62 -8.78
CA ASP A 76 9.05 -4.83 -9.35
C ASP A 76 9.87 -4.09 -8.27
N PHE A 77 9.17 -3.48 -7.30
CA PHE A 77 9.80 -2.72 -6.23
C PHE A 77 10.43 -3.60 -5.15
N MET A 78 9.84 -4.77 -4.87
CA MET A 78 10.45 -5.79 -4.00
C MET A 78 11.75 -6.32 -4.62
N ASN A 79 11.74 -6.66 -5.92
CA ASN A 79 12.92 -7.13 -6.65
C ASN A 79 14.05 -6.08 -6.66
N GLN A 80 13.69 -4.80 -6.72
CA GLN A 80 14.61 -3.67 -6.65
C GLN A 80 15.00 -3.27 -5.21
N LYS A 81 14.51 -3.99 -4.19
CA LYS A 81 14.73 -3.70 -2.76
C LYS A 81 14.31 -2.29 -2.35
N VAL A 82 13.29 -1.74 -3.01
CA VAL A 82 12.70 -0.42 -2.68
C VAL A 82 11.83 -0.51 -1.43
N ILE A 83 11.17 -1.65 -1.24
CA ILE A 83 10.27 -1.95 -0.14
C ILE A 83 10.52 -3.37 0.35
N ASP A 84 10.52 -3.56 1.66
CA ASP A 84 10.47 -4.88 2.28
C ASP A 84 9.07 -5.09 2.85
N VAL A 85 8.28 -5.97 2.24
CA VAL A 85 6.91 -6.25 2.67
C VAL A 85 6.84 -7.23 3.84
N ARG A 86 7.93 -7.95 4.14
CA ARG A 86 7.97 -8.98 5.19
C ARG A 86 7.82 -8.39 6.59
N VAL A 87 8.00 -7.08 6.73
CA VAL A 87 7.83 -6.35 8.00
C VAL A 87 6.38 -5.94 8.25
N ALA A 88 5.49 -6.09 7.27
CA ALA A 88 4.07 -5.79 7.45
C ALA A 88 3.43 -6.80 8.41
N GLU A 89 2.62 -6.31 9.34
CA GLU A 89 1.87 -7.12 10.31
C GLU A 89 0.54 -7.60 9.72
N TYR A 90 -0.02 -6.82 8.80
CA TYR A 90 -1.32 -7.09 8.18
C TYR A 90 -1.20 -7.18 6.66
N PHE A 91 -1.74 -8.25 6.09
CA PHE A 91 -1.88 -8.43 4.65
C PHE A 91 -3.35 -8.53 4.30
N ILE A 92 -3.81 -7.65 3.42
CA ILE A 92 -5.19 -7.59 2.94
C ILE A 92 -5.15 -7.82 1.44
N LEU A 93 -6.01 -8.72 0.96
CA LEU A 93 -6.17 -9.01 -0.45
C LEU A 93 -7.60 -8.62 -0.84
N ASP A 94 -7.73 -7.73 -1.82
CA ASP A 94 -9.01 -7.32 -2.40
C ASP A 94 -9.19 -7.97 -3.78
N GLU A 95 -10.41 -8.40 -4.09
CA GLU A 95 -10.72 -9.16 -5.33
C GLU A 95 -9.73 -10.32 -5.60
N VAL A 96 -9.51 -11.20 -4.61
CA VAL A 96 -8.54 -12.32 -4.68
C VAL A 96 -8.80 -13.23 -5.88
N ASP A 97 -10.06 -13.52 -6.14
CA ASP A 97 -10.52 -14.30 -7.29
C ASP A 97 -9.96 -13.75 -8.60
N ARG A 98 -10.06 -12.44 -8.82
CA ARG A 98 -9.44 -11.79 -9.98
C ARG A 98 -7.92 -11.85 -9.99
N MET A 99 -7.27 -11.77 -8.83
CA MET A 99 -5.81 -11.87 -8.75
C MET A 99 -5.30 -13.28 -9.03
N LEU A 100 -6.13 -14.32 -8.85
CA LEU A 100 -5.79 -15.71 -9.18
C LEU A 100 -5.96 -16.03 -10.66
N ASP A 101 -6.81 -15.27 -11.37
CA ASP A 101 -7.05 -15.41 -12.81
C ASP A 101 -6.02 -14.67 -13.69
N MET A 102 -4.99 -14.05 -13.09
CA MET A 102 -3.94 -13.23 -13.74
C MET A 102 -2.64 -13.97 -14.05
#